data_AF-A0A2T6NAU2-F1
#
_entry.id   AF-A0A2T6NAU2-F1
#
_cell.length_a   1.000
_cell.length_b   1.000
_cell.length_c   1.000
_cell.angle_alpha   90.00
_cell.angle_beta   90.00
_cell.angle_gamma   90.00
#
_symmetry.space_group_name_H-M   'P 1'
#
loop_
_entity.id
_entity.type
_entity.pdbx_description
1 polymer ?
#
loop_
_entity_poly.entity_id
_entity_poly.type
_entity_poly.pdbx_seq_one_letter_code
_entity_poly.pdbx_strand_id
1 'polypeptide(L)'
;MGYGIAIPDPGRAIPYLQATMGRPLNRIAELSAFGFKTVIDIGTSEKSARLHRKETEVLGMRYISIPVDGNLPSREQVEDFTQHVVDASHGMLLVYAPRSELLGTMWAAYRMNLGAPVGFAIKEGRELGMLPDQEITLRNRYGSKKDPETP
;
A
#
# COMPACT_ATOMS: atom_id res chain seq x y z
N MET A 1 -11.88 -8.08 -8.92
CA MET A 1 -10.44 -8.31 -8.64
C MET A 1 -9.89 -7.01 -8.11
N GLY A 2 -9.26 -7.01 -6.94
CA GLY A 2 -8.58 -5.81 -6.44
C GLY A 2 -7.13 -5.73 -6.90
N TYR A 3 -6.45 -4.69 -6.46
CA TYR A 3 -5.09 -4.37 -6.82
C TYR A 3 -4.17 -4.62 -5.63
N GLY A 4 -2.93 -5.02 -5.90
CA GLY A 4 -1.97 -5.22 -4.82
C GLY A 4 -0.54 -5.02 -5.23
N ILE A 5 0.28 -4.75 -4.21
CA ILE A 5 1.74 -4.71 -4.28
C ILE A 5 2.31 -5.56 -3.16
N ALA A 6 3.43 -6.21 -3.44
CA ALA A 6 4.28 -6.77 -2.41
C ALA A 6 5.30 -5.71 -1.95
N ILE A 7 5.48 -5.60 -0.64
CA ILE A 7 6.50 -4.77 -0.02
C ILE A 7 7.49 -5.72 0.66
N PRO A 8 8.63 -6.03 0.01
CA PRO A 8 9.69 -6.85 0.61
C PRO A 8 10.51 -6.05 1.64
N ASP A 9 10.56 -4.72 1.50
CA ASP A 9 11.21 -3.78 2.39
C ASP A 9 10.50 -2.41 2.31
N PRO A 10 10.57 -1.55 3.34
CA PRO A 10 9.85 -0.27 3.39
C PRO A 10 10.09 0.67 2.20
N GLY A 11 11.20 0.54 1.48
CA GLY A 11 11.57 1.42 0.37
C GLY A 11 11.08 0.93 -0.99
N ARG A 12 10.42 -0.23 -1.07
CA ARG A 12 10.18 -0.90 -2.35
C ARG A 12 8.77 -1.49 -2.46
N ALA A 13 8.14 -1.24 -3.60
CA ALA A 13 6.94 -1.94 -4.04
C ALA A 13 7.27 -2.82 -5.25
N ILE A 14 6.69 -4.02 -5.27
CA ILE A 14 6.73 -4.94 -6.41
C ILE A 14 5.28 -5.18 -6.83
N PRO A 15 4.91 -5.02 -8.11
CA PRO A 15 3.58 -5.39 -8.58
C PRO A 15 3.22 -6.81 -8.15
N TYR A 16 2.02 -7.00 -7.62
CA TYR A 16 1.62 -8.27 -7.02
C TYR A 16 1.84 -9.49 -7.94
N LEU A 17 1.48 -9.37 -9.22
CA LEU A 17 1.69 -10.46 -10.19
C LEU A 17 3.17 -10.79 -10.36
N GLN A 18 4.08 -9.82 -10.28
CA GLN A 18 5.50 -10.12 -10.31
C GLN A 18 5.95 -10.87 -9.05
N ALA A 19 5.45 -10.47 -7.88
CA ALA A 19 5.72 -11.14 -6.61
C ALA A 19 5.18 -12.59 -6.56
N THR A 20 4.11 -12.88 -7.31
CA THR A 20 3.52 -14.22 -7.41
C THR A 20 3.92 -14.98 -8.69
N MET A 21 5.00 -14.57 -9.36
CA MET A 21 5.51 -15.21 -10.58
C MET A 21 4.46 -15.34 -11.70
N GLY A 22 3.64 -14.30 -11.86
CA GLY A 22 2.56 -14.20 -12.84
C GLY A 22 1.26 -14.87 -12.44
N ARG A 23 1.17 -15.45 -11.24
CA ARG A 23 -0.05 -16.17 -10.80
C ARG A 23 -1.05 -15.23 -10.14
N PRO A 24 -2.25 -15.03 -10.71
CA PRO A 24 -3.32 -14.36 -9.99
C PRO A 24 -3.81 -15.31 -8.90
N LEU A 25 -3.71 -14.91 -7.62
CA LEU A 25 -4.28 -15.70 -6.53
C LEU A 25 -5.68 -15.17 -6.23
N ASN A 26 -6.62 -16.09 -6.12
CA ASN A 26 -8.03 -15.78 -5.87
C ASN A 26 -8.43 -16.01 -4.41
N ARG A 27 -7.49 -16.50 -3.58
CA ARG A 27 -7.70 -16.81 -2.17
C ARG A 27 -6.50 -16.37 -1.35
N ILE A 28 -6.77 -15.81 -0.18
CA ILE A 28 -5.75 -15.41 0.79
C ILE A 28 -4.90 -16.61 1.24
N ALA A 29 -5.50 -17.81 1.30
CA ALA A 29 -4.82 -19.08 1.56
C ALA A 29 -3.57 -19.32 0.71
N GLU A 30 -3.56 -18.81 -0.52
CA GLU A 30 -2.47 -19.04 -1.46
C GLU A 30 -1.28 -18.08 -1.22
N LEU A 31 -1.46 -17.00 -0.46
CA LEU A 31 -0.42 -16.00 -0.17
C LEU A 31 0.71 -16.56 0.69
N SER A 32 0.40 -17.42 1.66
CA SER A 32 1.42 -17.98 2.57
C SER A 32 2.48 -18.79 1.81
N ALA A 33 2.11 -19.44 0.70
CA ALA A 33 3.00 -20.20 -0.16
C ALA A 33 4.07 -19.34 -0.87
N PHE A 34 3.82 -18.03 -1.01
CA PHE A 34 4.77 -17.08 -1.58
C PHE A 34 5.59 -16.36 -0.50
N GLY A 35 5.40 -16.68 0.77
CA GLY A 35 6.18 -16.11 1.88
C GLY A 35 5.61 -14.82 2.47
N PHE A 36 4.40 -14.40 2.06
CA PHE A 36 3.72 -13.29 2.70
C PHE A 36 3.43 -13.58 4.18
N LYS A 37 3.72 -12.63 5.06
CA LYS A 37 3.49 -12.74 6.52
C LYS A 37 2.39 -11.81 7.03
N THR A 38 2.18 -10.71 6.33
CA THR A 38 1.22 -9.67 6.70
C THR A 38 0.43 -9.25 5.47
N VAL A 39 -0.87 -9.01 5.66
CA VAL A 39 -1.76 -8.37 4.69
C VAL A 39 -2.25 -7.05 5.27
N ILE A 40 -2.03 -5.95 4.56
CA ILE A 40 -2.67 -4.65 4.81
C ILE A 40 -3.75 -4.45 3.74
N ASP A 41 -5.01 -4.46 4.17
CA ASP A 41 -6.15 -4.12 3.34
C ASP A 41 -6.50 -2.64 3.51
N ILE A 42 -6.49 -1.89 2.41
CA ILE A 42 -6.86 -0.48 2.37
C ILE A 42 -8.20 -0.29 1.64
N GLY A 43 -9.25 0.06 2.39
CA GLY A 43 -10.53 0.49 1.83
C GLY A 43 -11.51 -0.60 1.37
N THR A 44 -11.28 -1.87 1.69
CA THR A 44 -12.32 -2.92 1.54
C THR A 44 -13.46 -2.72 2.54
N SER A 45 -14.69 -3.06 2.15
CA SER A 45 -15.85 -2.96 3.05
C SER A 45 -15.66 -3.82 4.30
N GLU A 46 -16.20 -3.37 5.44
CA GLU A 46 -16.06 -4.06 6.73
C GLU A 46 -16.46 -5.54 6.66
N LYS A 47 -17.55 -5.85 5.95
CA LYS A 47 -18.02 -7.23 5.75
C LYS A 47 -16.95 -8.10 5.07
N SER A 48 -16.35 -7.61 3.99
CA SER A 48 -15.33 -8.33 3.25
C SER A 48 -14.00 -8.38 4.02
N ALA A 49 -13.62 -7.29 4.68
CA ALA A 49 -12.42 -7.24 5.52
C ALA A 49 -12.48 -8.24 6.69
N ARG A 50 -13.66 -8.43 7.31
CA ARG A 50 -13.86 -9.46 8.34
C ARG A 50 -13.65 -10.88 7.81
N LEU A 51 -14.09 -11.16 6.58
CA LEU A 51 -13.87 -12.46 5.94
C LEU A 51 -12.38 -12.66 5.64
N HIS A 52 -11.74 -11.66 5.02
CA HIS A 52 -10.32 -11.69 4.69
C HIS A 52 -9.45 -11.87 5.94
N ARG A 53 -9.78 -11.18 7.04
CA ARG A 53 -9.12 -11.32 8.34
C ARG A 53 -9.13 -12.78 8.80
N LYS A 54 -10.31 -13.39 8.85
CA LYS A 54 -10.48 -14.77 9.30
C LYS A 54 -9.64 -15.74 8.46
N GLU A 55 -9.67 -15.58 7.14
CA GLU A 55 -8.87 -16.41 6.23
C GLU A 55 -7.37 -16.23 6.42
N THR A 56 -6.92 -14.99 6.63
CA THR A 56 -5.51 -14.64 6.84
C THR A 56 -4.99 -15.20 8.16
N GLU A 57 -5.72 -14.99 9.25
CA GLU A 57 -5.30 -15.37 10.60
C GLU A 57 -5.28 -16.89 10.80
N VAL A 58 -6.16 -17.65 10.14
CA VAL A 58 -6.12 -19.13 10.13
C VAL A 58 -4.81 -19.68 9.56
N LEU A 59 -4.13 -18.93 8.70
CA LEU A 59 -2.85 -19.31 8.09
C LEU A 59 -1.66 -18.87 8.95
N GLY A 60 -1.90 -18.29 10.14
CA GLY A 60 -0.87 -17.70 10.99
C GLY A 60 -0.28 -16.40 10.43
N MET A 61 -0.96 -15.77 9.47
CA MET A 61 -0.56 -14.47 8.93
C MET A 61 -1.24 -13.33 9.70
N ARG A 62 -0.61 -12.16 9.74
CA ARG A 62 -1.19 -10.95 10.35
C ARG A 62 -2.09 -10.24 9.34
N TYR A 63 -3.27 -9.82 9.78
CA TYR A 63 -4.19 -9.01 8.98
C TYR A 63 -4.42 -7.63 9.61
N ILE A 64 -4.25 -6.60 8.80
CA ILE A 64 -4.39 -5.18 9.16
C ILE A 64 -5.40 -4.57 8.20
N SER A 65 -6.35 -3.80 8.72
CA SER A 65 -7.37 -3.13 7.92
C SER A 65 -7.30 -1.64 8.18
N ILE A 66 -7.02 -0.85 7.14
CA ILE A 66 -7.02 0.61 7.20
C ILE A 66 -8.19 1.06 6.31
N PRO A 67 -9.37 1.35 6.90
CA PRO A 67 -10.52 1.75 6.11
C PRO A 67 -10.25 3.14 5.51
N VAL A 68 -10.25 3.23 4.18
CA VAL A 68 -10.15 4.50 3.45
C VAL A 68 -11.38 4.65 2.57
N ASP A 69 -12.16 5.69 2.86
CA ASP A 69 -13.27 6.10 2.02
C ASP A 69 -12.77 6.92 0.83
N GLY A 70 -13.26 6.61 -0.38
CA GLY A 70 -12.77 7.24 -1.61
C GLY A 70 -11.33 6.84 -1.95
N ASN A 71 -10.59 7.73 -2.61
CA ASN A 71 -9.25 7.41 -3.13
C ASN A 71 -8.13 8.26 -2.51
N LEU A 72 -8.44 9.12 -1.53
CA LEU A 72 -7.46 10.00 -0.91
C LEU A 72 -7.38 9.68 0.59
N PRO A 73 -6.30 9.03 1.06
CA PRO A 73 -6.14 8.76 2.48
C PRO A 73 -5.90 10.05 3.27
N SER A 74 -6.37 10.07 4.51
CA SER A 74 -6.07 11.10 5.51
C SER A 74 -4.59 11.03 5.94
N ARG A 75 -4.10 12.05 6.64
CA ARG A 75 -2.73 12.02 7.19
C ARG A 75 -2.56 10.88 8.19
N GLU A 76 -3.53 10.71 9.09
CA GLU A 76 -3.55 9.64 10.09
C GLU A 76 -3.52 8.24 9.45
N GLN A 77 -4.31 8.01 8.39
CA GLN A 77 -4.28 6.73 7.67
C GLN A 77 -2.93 6.46 7.00
N VAL A 78 -2.26 7.50 6.49
CA VAL A 78 -0.91 7.37 5.93
C VAL A 78 0.11 7.09 7.03
N GLU A 79 -0.01 7.73 8.18
CA GLU A 79 0.86 7.49 9.34
C GLU A 79 0.70 6.07 9.89
N ASP A 80 -0.54 5.60 10.04
CA ASP A 80 -0.89 4.24 10.46
C ASP A 80 -0.33 3.18 9.47
N PHE A 81 -0.55 3.42 8.17
CA PHE A 81 0.06 2.60 7.12
C PHE A 81 1.60 2.59 7.22
N THR A 82 2.21 3.76 7.45
CA THR A 82 3.67 3.89 7.57
C THR A 82 4.20 3.04 8.72
N GLN A 83 3.59 3.15 9.91
CA GLN A 83 3.97 2.38 11.09
C GLN A 83 3.88 0.87 10.81
N HIS A 84 2.78 0.42 10.23
CA HIS A 84 2.59 -0.99 9.92
C HIS A 84 3.57 -1.55 8.88
N VAL A 85 3.92 -0.78 7.86
CA VAL A 85 4.94 -1.21 6.89
C VAL A 85 6.33 -1.27 7.53
N VAL A 86 6.69 -0.30 8.39
CA VAL A 86 7.97 -0.29 9.10
C VAL A 86 8.06 -1.46 10.09
N ASP A 87 7.00 -1.69 10.89
CA ASP A 87 6.92 -2.80 11.85
C ASP A 87 7.04 -4.17 11.17
N ALA A 88 6.46 -4.30 9.98
CA ALA A 88 6.44 -5.55 9.22
C ALA A 88 7.69 -5.77 8.35
N SER A 89 8.71 -4.92 8.44
CA SER A 89 9.92 -4.94 7.59
C SER A 89 10.73 -6.25 7.63
N HIS A 90 10.47 -7.14 8.59
CA HIS A 90 11.13 -8.45 8.70
C HIS A 90 10.49 -9.56 7.85
N GLY A 91 9.45 -9.27 7.07
CA GLY A 91 8.80 -10.25 6.18
C GLY A 91 8.06 -9.59 5.02
N MET A 92 7.83 -10.36 3.96
CA MET A 92 7.13 -9.82 2.79
C MET A 92 5.67 -9.50 3.15
N LEU A 93 5.27 -8.26 2.85
CA LEU A 93 3.93 -7.76 3.12
C LEU A 93 3.15 -7.64 1.82
N LEU A 94 1.86 -7.98 1.86
CA LEU A 94 0.92 -7.67 0.79
C LEU A 94 0.12 -6.43 1.19
N VAL A 95 0.09 -5.42 0.31
CA VAL A 95 -0.92 -4.36 0.38
C VAL A 95 -1.98 -4.65 -0.66
N TYR A 96 -3.24 -4.59 -0.27
CA TYR A 96 -4.39 -4.79 -1.13
C TYR A 96 -5.33 -3.59 -1.08
N ALA A 97 -5.83 -3.16 -2.24
CA ALA A 97 -6.86 -2.14 -2.36
C ALA A 97 -7.95 -2.59 -3.34
N PRO A 98 -9.23 -2.17 -3.16
CA PRO A 98 -10.28 -2.44 -4.12
C PRO A 98 -10.12 -1.62 -5.42
N ARG A 99 -9.30 -0.56 -5.40
CA ARG A 99 -9.12 0.41 -6.49
C ARG A 99 -7.63 0.74 -6.66
N SER A 100 -7.13 0.78 -7.88
CA SER A 100 -5.72 1.08 -8.18
C SER A 100 -5.36 2.51 -7.80
N GLU A 101 -6.29 3.44 -7.97
CA GLU A 101 -6.14 4.86 -7.64
C GLU A 101 -5.85 5.05 -6.14
N LEU A 102 -6.53 4.28 -5.29
CA LEU A 102 -6.30 4.27 -3.85
C LEU A 102 -4.93 3.66 -3.53
N LEU A 103 -4.56 2.55 -4.16
CA LEU A 103 -3.27 1.89 -3.97
C LEU A 103 -2.10 2.82 -4.31
N GLY A 104 -2.15 3.44 -5.50
CA GLY A 104 -1.12 4.38 -5.94
C GLY A 104 -1.03 5.62 -5.05
N THR A 105 -2.17 6.15 -4.61
CA THR A 105 -2.20 7.35 -3.74
C THR A 105 -1.66 7.05 -2.35
N MET A 106 -2.03 5.91 -1.76
CA MET A 106 -1.48 5.47 -0.47
C MET A 106 0.03 5.27 -0.57
N TRP A 107 0.51 4.58 -1.62
CA TRP A 107 1.93 4.37 -1.83
C TRP A 107 2.72 5.67 -1.98
N ALA A 108 2.24 6.60 -2.82
CA ALA A 108 2.89 7.90 -3.00
C ALA A 108 2.93 8.71 -1.69
N ALA A 109 1.80 8.78 -0.98
CA ALA A 109 1.73 9.51 0.29
C ALA A 109 2.66 8.89 1.36
N TYR A 110 2.71 7.57 1.44
CA TYR A 110 3.63 6.82 2.30
C TYR A 110 5.10 7.16 1.99
N ARG A 111 5.50 7.12 0.71
CA ARG A 111 6.88 7.44 0.31
C ARG A 111 7.26 8.87 0.67
N MET A 112 6.36 9.83 0.47
CA MET A 112 6.58 11.23 0.90
C MET A 112 6.62 11.35 2.42
N ASN A 113 5.84 10.55 3.15
CA ASN A 113 5.85 10.52 4.61
C ASN A 113 7.20 10.02 5.15
N LEU A 114 7.83 9.07 4.45
CA LEU A 114 9.21 8.62 4.72
C LEU A 114 10.29 9.61 4.26
N GLY A 115 9.91 10.73 3.63
CA GLY A 115 10.85 11.75 3.16
C GLY A 115 11.44 11.50 1.77
N ALA A 116 10.86 10.59 0.96
CA ALA A 116 11.25 10.47 -0.44
C ALA A 116 10.92 11.77 -1.22
N PRO A 117 11.72 12.15 -2.23
CA PRO A 117 11.42 13.32 -3.06
C PRO A 117 10.02 13.24 -3.67
N VAL A 118 9.28 14.36 -3.62
CA VAL A 118 7.87 14.40 -4.06
C VAL A 118 7.73 13.90 -5.49
N GLY A 119 8.59 14.35 -6.41
CA GLY A 119 8.54 13.92 -7.81
C GLY A 119 8.73 12.42 -8.00
N PHE A 120 9.59 11.79 -7.20
CA PHE A 120 9.83 10.35 -7.25
C PHE A 120 8.63 9.56 -6.72
N ALA A 121 8.10 9.94 -5.54
CA ALA A 121 6.93 9.31 -4.95
C ALA A 121 5.68 9.43 -5.84
N ILE A 122 5.49 10.59 -6.48
CA ILE A 122 4.41 10.78 -7.46
C ILE A 122 4.56 9.83 -8.65
N LYS A 123 5.78 9.69 -9.19
CA LYS A 123 6.03 8.80 -10.33
C LYS A 123 5.60 7.37 -10.02
N GLU A 124 6.06 6.83 -8.88
CA GLU A 124 5.69 5.47 -8.44
C GLU A 124 4.17 5.36 -8.21
N GLY A 125 3.54 6.36 -7.58
CA GLY A 125 2.09 6.36 -7.37
C GLY A 125 1.31 6.27 -8.67
N ARG A 126 1.73 7.00 -9.72
CA ARG A 126 1.08 6.96 -11.05
C ARG A 126 1.24 5.59 -11.71
N GLU A 127 2.41 4.97 -11.60
CA GLU A 127 2.66 3.62 -12.11
C GLU A 127 1.74 2.58 -11.44
N LEU A 128 1.31 2.85 -10.20
CA LEU A 128 0.35 2.05 -9.44
C LEU A 128 -1.11 2.48 -9.62
N GLY A 129 -1.39 3.48 -10.47
CA GLY A 129 -2.74 3.89 -10.86
C GLY A 129 -3.28 5.17 -10.22
N MET A 130 -2.47 5.95 -9.52
CA MET A 130 -2.86 7.27 -8.99
C MET A 130 -3.27 8.23 -10.12
N LEU A 131 -4.35 8.99 -9.90
CA LEU A 131 -4.94 9.96 -10.81
C LEU A 131 -4.32 11.37 -10.68
N PRO A 132 -4.48 12.23 -11.70
CA PRO A 132 -3.91 13.59 -11.69
C PRO A 132 -4.41 14.52 -10.58
N ASP A 133 -5.70 14.45 -10.21
CA ASP A 133 -6.28 15.26 -9.13
C ASP A 133 -5.74 14.87 -7.73
N GLN A 134 -5.47 13.58 -7.54
CA GLN A 134 -4.80 13.07 -6.34
C GLN A 134 -3.34 13.55 -6.29
N GLU A 135 -2.62 13.54 -7.42
CA GLU A 135 -1.26 14.11 -7.51
C GLU A 135 -1.25 15.58 -7.08
N ILE A 136 -2.15 16.42 -7.62
CA ILE A 136 -2.26 17.84 -7.25
C ILE A 136 -2.44 17.97 -5.72
N THR A 137 -3.33 17.14 -5.16
CA THR A 137 -3.62 17.15 -3.73
C THR A 137 -2.40 16.74 -2.89
N LEU A 138 -1.67 15.69 -3.28
CA LEU A 138 -0.47 15.26 -2.57
C LEU A 138 0.66 16.28 -2.70
N ARG A 139 0.84 16.91 -3.86
CA ARG A 139 1.81 18.01 -4.04
C ARG A 139 1.50 19.18 -3.13
N ASN A 140 0.24 19.58 -3.00
CA ASN A 140 -0.13 20.64 -2.06
C ASN A 140 0.10 20.23 -0.59
N ARG A 141 -0.10 18.94 -0.28
CA ARG A 141 0.07 18.39 1.08
C ARG A 141 1.54 18.29 1.51
N TYR A 142 2.45 17.95 0.60
CA TYR A 142 3.84 17.61 0.88
C TYR A 142 4.88 18.57 0.26
N GLY A 143 4.52 19.33 -0.78
CA GLY A 143 5.41 20.23 -1.53
C GLY A 143 5.84 21.50 -0.79
N SER A 144 5.28 21.77 0.39
CA SER A 144 5.72 22.89 1.25
C SER A 144 6.98 22.58 2.06
N LYS A 145 7.43 21.31 2.11
CA LYS A 145 8.75 20.97 2.62
C LYS A 145 9.73 21.16 1.45
N LYS A 146 10.46 22.28 1.42
CA LYS A 146 11.51 22.54 0.43
C LYS A 146 12.35 21.28 0.24
N ASP A 147 12.43 20.78 -1.00
CA ASP A 147 13.51 19.91 -1.40
C ASP A 147 14.82 20.60 -0.99
N PRO A 148 15.72 19.98 -0.22
CA PRO A 148 17.04 20.56 -0.02
C PRO A 148 17.68 20.61 -1.41
N GLU A 149 17.88 21.84 -1.90
CA GLU A 149 18.69 22.10 -3.09
C GLU A 149 19.99 21.31 -2.94
N THR A 150 20.22 20.37 -3.86
CA THR A 150 21.47 19.62 -3.89
C THR A 150 22.57 20.59 -4.34
N PRO A 151 23.76 20.59 -3.70
CA PRO A 151 24.80 21.61 -3.91
C PRO A 151 25.28 21.78 -5.35
#